data_AF-S4RZ89-F1
#
_entry.id   AF-S4RZ89-F1
#
_cell.length_a   1.000
_cell.length_b   1.000
_cell.length_c   1.000
_cell.angle_alpha   90.00
_cell.angle_beta   90.00
_cell.angle_gamma   90.00
#
_symmetry.space_group_name_H-M   'P 1'
#
loop_
_entity.id
_entity.type
_entity.pdbx_description
1 polymer ?
#
loop_
_entity_poly.entity_id
_entity_poly.type
_entity_poly.pdbx_seq_one_letter_code
_entity_poly.pdbx_strand_id
1 'polypeptide(L)'
;RRATDLDECASKQHNCQFLCVNTIGSFNCKCPPGFAQHHSACIDNNECVSQPSLCGARGMCQNSPGSFSCECQHGFSIDGTGVNCEADVNECDGSHRCQHGCQNMLGGYRCSCPQGYLQHYQWNQCIDENECANRQLCGSASCHNTLGSYKCLCPSGFAFDQHGVGSGCQDVNECSGSHAPCNYGCSNTEGGYLCGCPSGYYRAGQGHCLTGLGFAQGAELSEAAEGSEDALSHEACYECKVNGHGKAGRLRRSANGTGGELEPMSLASVDLDAPVTLRLNASALRPGEPLLRFTPALATLNRHVRYAVVSRGPGSRAFRLQPKENGAWLQVAGAGKDQHARRRGAGELRRGPYALEIVGLPTFKRAEMRRMERQHDADYLLGEHGAALRIKLNIDVY
;
A
#
# COMPACT_ATOMS: atom_id res chain seq x y z
N ARG A 1 -76.91 61.62 -64.10
CA ARG A 1 -76.98 61.40 -62.64
C ARG A 1 -75.60 60.93 -62.22
N ARG A 2 -74.95 61.62 -61.28
CA ARG A 2 -73.64 61.20 -60.74
C ARG A 2 -73.93 60.10 -59.73
N ALA A 3 -73.50 58.87 -60.00
CA ALA A 3 -73.62 57.79 -59.04
C ALA A 3 -72.69 58.11 -57.87
N THR A 4 -73.25 58.31 -56.69
CA THR A 4 -72.49 58.40 -55.45
C THR A 4 -72.31 57.00 -54.92
N ASP A 5 -71.07 56.66 -54.60
CA ASP A 5 -70.68 55.43 -53.95
C ASP A 5 -71.46 55.21 -52.64
N LEU A 6 -71.89 53.97 -52.38
CA LEU A 6 -72.57 53.62 -51.13
C LEU A 6 -71.50 53.16 -50.14
N ASP A 7 -71.36 53.86 -49.02
CA ASP A 7 -70.43 53.40 -47.98
C ASP A 7 -71.04 52.20 -47.22
N GLU A 8 -70.68 50.99 -47.63
CA GLU A 8 -71.18 49.77 -46.99
C GLU A 8 -70.67 49.64 -45.54
N CYS A 9 -69.50 50.21 -45.22
CA CYS A 9 -68.92 50.23 -43.88
C CYS A 9 -69.69 51.14 -42.92
N ALA A 10 -70.07 52.34 -43.37
CA ALA A 10 -70.88 53.27 -42.57
C ALA A 10 -72.33 52.77 -42.42
N SER A 11 -72.86 52.11 -43.43
CA SER A 11 -74.23 51.57 -43.41
C SER A 11 -74.35 50.21 -42.71
N LYS A 12 -73.23 49.63 -42.24
CA LYS A 12 -73.14 48.27 -41.64
C LYS A 12 -73.69 47.16 -42.55
N GLN A 13 -73.68 47.38 -43.86
CA GLN A 13 -74.11 46.40 -44.88
C GLN A 13 -72.91 45.62 -45.41
N HIS A 14 -72.08 45.11 -44.50
CA HIS A 14 -70.88 44.33 -44.81
C HIS A 14 -70.78 43.12 -43.88
N ASN A 15 -70.06 42.08 -44.32
CA ASN A 15 -69.84 40.85 -43.55
C ASN A 15 -68.40 40.73 -42.99
N CYS A 16 -67.63 41.82 -42.97
CA CYS A 16 -66.27 41.84 -42.42
C CYS A 16 -66.22 41.46 -40.93
N GLN A 17 -65.31 40.54 -40.57
CA GLN A 17 -65.07 40.13 -39.18
C GLN A 17 -64.32 41.18 -38.34
N PHE A 18 -63.38 41.93 -38.93
CA PHE A 18 -62.53 42.90 -38.21
C PHE A 18 -62.66 44.33 -38.74
N LEU A 19 -61.90 44.70 -39.78
CA LEU A 19 -61.90 46.06 -40.32
C LEU A 19 -62.58 46.11 -41.69
N CYS A 20 -63.58 46.97 -41.86
CA CYS A 20 -64.18 47.29 -43.14
C CYS A 20 -63.54 48.58 -43.70
N VAL A 21 -63.14 48.55 -44.97
CA VAL A 21 -62.61 49.69 -45.72
C VAL A 21 -63.47 49.89 -46.96
N ASN A 22 -64.17 51.02 -47.03
CA ASN A 22 -65.00 51.34 -48.19
C ASN A 22 -64.13 51.63 -49.42
N THR A 23 -64.54 51.11 -50.58
CA THR A 23 -63.88 51.35 -51.86
C THR A 23 -64.92 51.76 -52.91
N ILE A 24 -64.51 52.44 -53.98
CA ILE A 24 -65.48 52.93 -54.96
C ILE A 24 -66.11 51.72 -55.69
N GLY A 25 -67.40 51.49 -55.43
CA GLY A 25 -68.22 50.42 -55.98
C GLY A 25 -68.26 49.11 -55.17
N SER A 26 -67.62 49.04 -53.98
CA SER A 26 -67.61 47.86 -53.10
C SER A 26 -66.93 48.18 -51.75
N PHE A 27 -66.98 47.28 -50.79
CA PHE A 27 -66.12 47.32 -49.60
C PHE A 27 -65.00 46.27 -49.66
N ASN A 28 -63.95 46.46 -48.85
CA ASN A 28 -62.88 45.50 -48.60
C ASN A 28 -62.73 45.24 -47.10
N CYS A 29 -62.60 43.98 -46.71
CA CYS A 29 -62.28 43.62 -45.34
C CYS A 29 -60.76 43.53 -45.15
N LYS A 30 -60.22 44.07 -44.06
CA LYS A 30 -58.82 43.94 -43.68
C LYS A 30 -58.72 43.15 -42.37
N CYS A 31 -57.79 42.20 -42.34
CA CYS A 31 -57.46 41.45 -41.15
C CYS A 31 -56.36 42.15 -40.33
N PRO A 32 -56.33 41.93 -39.00
CA PRO A 32 -55.20 42.36 -38.17
C PRO A 32 -53.89 41.68 -38.63
N PRO A 33 -52.72 42.25 -38.28
CA PRO A 33 -51.43 41.56 -38.46
C PRO A 33 -51.45 40.17 -37.83
N GLY A 34 -50.83 39.18 -38.49
CA GLY A 34 -50.86 37.78 -38.04
C GLY A 34 -52.06 36.97 -38.54
N PHE A 35 -53.01 37.57 -39.26
CA PHE A 35 -54.17 36.87 -39.82
C PHE A 35 -54.23 37.00 -41.34
N ALA A 36 -54.50 35.91 -42.04
CA ALA A 36 -54.81 35.90 -43.46
C ALA A 36 -56.32 36.04 -43.69
N GLN A 37 -56.69 36.86 -44.68
CA GLN A 37 -58.07 36.99 -45.09
C GLN A 37 -58.49 35.80 -45.95
N HIS A 38 -59.52 35.09 -45.52
CA HIS A 38 -60.17 34.05 -46.30
C HIS A 38 -61.66 34.40 -46.43
N HIS A 39 -62.01 34.99 -47.58
CA HIS A 39 -63.35 35.53 -47.85
C HIS A 39 -63.71 36.66 -46.87
N SER A 40 -64.73 36.46 -46.03
CA SER A 40 -65.16 37.39 -44.99
C SER A 40 -64.56 37.11 -43.61
N ALA A 41 -63.81 36.01 -43.46
CA ALA A 41 -63.19 35.58 -42.21
C ALA A 41 -61.68 35.86 -42.20
N CYS A 42 -61.15 36.10 -41.02
CA CYS A 42 -59.71 36.21 -40.77
C CYS A 42 -59.25 34.97 -40.01
N ILE A 43 -58.37 34.20 -40.64
CA ILE A 43 -57.80 32.98 -40.09
C ILE A 43 -56.38 33.29 -39.64
N ASP A 44 -56.05 32.83 -38.45
CA ASP A 44 -54.71 32.98 -37.88
C ASP A 44 -53.65 32.32 -38.76
N ASN A 45 -52.54 33.01 -39.00
CA ASN A 45 -51.42 32.46 -39.72
C ASN A 45 -50.67 31.53 -38.80
N ASN A 46 -50.50 30.26 -39.18
CA ASN A 46 -49.68 29.37 -38.38
C ASN A 46 -48.20 29.53 -38.77
N GLU A 47 -47.48 30.39 -38.07
CA GLU A 47 -46.06 30.63 -38.35
C GLU A 47 -45.22 29.36 -38.15
N CYS A 48 -45.62 28.48 -37.23
CA CYS A 48 -44.91 27.22 -36.95
C CYS A 48 -44.96 26.22 -38.10
N VAL A 49 -46.04 26.22 -38.90
CA VAL A 49 -46.17 25.36 -40.09
C VAL A 49 -45.50 25.98 -41.30
N SER A 50 -45.60 27.31 -41.44
CA SER A 50 -45.02 28.02 -42.58
C SER A 50 -43.49 28.09 -42.53
N GLN A 51 -42.92 28.18 -41.33
CA GLN A 51 -41.48 28.23 -41.09
C GLN A 51 -41.06 27.23 -39.99
N PRO A 52 -40.76 25.98 -40.35
CA PRO A 52 -40.45 24.92 -39.37
C PRO A 52 -39.21 25.22 -38.49
N SER A 53 -38.27 26.03 -38.99
CA SER A 53 -37.04 26.41 -38.30
C SER A 53 -37.11 27.78 -37.62
N LEU A 54 -38.31 28.34 -37.43
CA LEU A 54 -38.52 29.68 -36.88
C LEU A 54 -37.85 29.84 -35.50
N CYS A 55 -38.05 28.88 -34.60
CA CYS A 55 -37.50 28.91 -33.24
C CYS A 55 -36.06 28.36 -33.11
N GLY A 56 -35.39 28.07 -34.23
CA GLY A 56 -34.09 27.40 -34.25
C GLY A 56 -34.15 25.89 -33.95
N ALA A 57 -32.99 25.22 -33.94
CA ALA A 57 -32.91 23.76 -33.76
C ALA A 57 -33.26 23.27 -32.33
N ARG A 58 -33.31 24.20 -31.36
CA ARG A 58 -33.49 23.91 -29.93
C ARG A 58 -34.71 24.60 -29.32
N GLY A 59 -35.64 25.07 -30.15
CA GLY A 59 -36.89 25.68 -29.72
C GLY A 59 -38.10 24.91 -30.25
N MET A 60 -39.18 24.85 -29.47
CA MET A 60 -40.48 24.38 -29.90
C MET A 60 -41.38 25.58 -30.19
N CYS A 61 -41.92 25.64 -31.41
CA CYS A 61 -42.85 26.70 -31.80
C CYS A 61 -44.27 26.39 -31.32
N GLN A 62 -44.86 27.31 -30.57
CA GLN A 62 -46.27 27.30 -30.19
C GLN A 62 -47.00 28.44 -30.87
N ASN A 63 -47.99 28.11 -31.69
CA ASN A 63 -48.80 29.08 -32.42
C ASN A 63 -49.87 29.70 -31.50
N SER A 64 -50.09 31.00 -31.61
CA SER A 64 -51.09 31.73 -30.82
C SER A 64 -51.91 32.67 -31.71
N PRO A 65 -53.16 33.02 -31.39
CA PRO A 65 -53.93 33.91 -32.25
C PRO A 65 -53.25 35.27 -32.45
N GLY A 66 -52.82 35.55 -33.68
CA GLY A 66 -52.15 36.76 -34.13
C GLY A 66 -50.62 36.78 -33.94
N SER A 67 -50.01 35.72 -33.41
CA SER A 67 -48.57 35.64 -33.18
C SER A 67 -48.09 34.21 -32.87
N PHE A 68 -46.83 34.05 -32.47
CA PHE A 68 -46.30 32.77 -32.02
C PHE A 68 -45.37 32.99 -30.82
N SER A 69 -45.11 31.92 -30.09
CA SER A 69 -44.12 31.90 -29.01
C SER A 69 -43.18 30.71 -29.16
N CYS A 70 -41.91 30.93 -28.91
CA CYS A 70 -40.89 29.88 -28.93
C CYS A 70 -40.57 29.45 -27.49
N GLU A 71 -40.74 28.16 -27.21
CA GLU A 71 -40.34 27.54 -25.96
C GLU A 71 -38.97 26.86 -26.16
N CYS A 72 -37.93 27.41 -25.53
CA CYS A 72 -36.59 26.87 -25.66
C CYS A 72 -36.40 25.60 -24.82
N GLN A 73 -35.59 24.68 -25.33
CA GLN A 73 -35.13 23.52 -24.56
C GLN A 73 -34.38 23.96 -23.30
N HIS A 74 -34.38 23.11 -22.28
CA HIS A 74 -33.68 23.37 -21.03
C HIS A 74 -32.19 23.70 -21.27
N GLY A 75 -31.67 24.74 -20.60
CA GLY A 75 -30.31 25.25 -20.79
C GLY A 75 -30.16 26.26 -21.93
N PHE A 76 -31.24 26.58 -22.65
CA PHE A 76 -31.25 27.58 -23.72
C PHE A 76 -32.29 28.66 -23.46
N SER A 77 -32.03 29.84 -24.02
CA SER A 77 -32.87 31.02 -23.93
C SER A 77 -33.06 31.64 -25.31
N ILE A 78 -34.10 32.46 -25.42
CA ILE A 78 -34.36 33.26 -26.60
C ILE A 78 -33.26 34.32 -26.71
N ASP A 79 -32.62 34.41 -27.86
CA ASP A 79 -31.58 35.40 -28.13
C ASP A 79 -32.15 36.84 -28.25
N GLY A 80 -31.29 37.81 -28.54
CA GLY A 80 -31.69 39.20 -28.71
C GLY A 80 -32.65 39.48 -29.87
N THR A 81 -32.91 38.49 -30.74
CA THR A 81 -33.88 38.61 -31.85
C THR A 81 -35.31 38.32 -31.41
N GLY A 82 -35.51 37.75 -30.22
CA GLY A 82 -36.83 37.45 -29.65
C GLY A 82 -37.48 36.18 -30.20
N VAL A 83 -36.79 35.41 -31.06
CA VAL A 83 -37.37 34.24 -31.74
C VAL A 83 -36.44 33.02 -31.72
N ASN A 84 -35.11 33.18 -31.68
CA ASN A 84 -34.18 32.07 -31.86
C ASN A 84 -33.67 31.51 -30.51
N CYS A 85 -33.85 30.20 -30.28
CA CYS A 85 -33.48 29.50 -29.04
C CYS A 85 -32.04 28.95 -29.04
N GLU A 86 -31.06 29.74 -29.47
CA GLU A 86 -29.66 29.29 -29.58
C GLU A 86 -28.75 29.90 -28.50
N ALA A 87 -29.25 30.87 -27.73
CA ALA A 87 -28.49 31.49 -26.66
C ALA A 87 -28.39 30.54 -25.45
N ASP A 88 -27.18 30.11 -25.16
CA ASP A 88 -26.87 29.28 -24.00
C ASP A 88 -27.11 30.03 -22.69
N VAL A 89 -27.75 29.37 -21.72
CA VAL A 89 -27.98 29.93 -20.40
C VAL A 89 -26.80 29.59 -19.51
N ASN A 90 -26.05 30.59 -19.07
CA ASN A 90 -24.95 30.35 -18.13
C ASN A 90 -25.49 30.10 -16.71
N GLU A 91 -25.66 28.83 -16.33
CA GLU A 91 -26.14 28.50 -14.98
C GLU A 91 -25.09 28.78 -13.88
N CYS A 92 -23.83 29.02 -14.24
CA CYS A 92 -22.77 29.36 -13.29
C CYS A 92 -22.82 30.81 -12.80
N ASP A 93 -23.49 31.72 -13.53
CA ASP A 93 -23.65 33.12 -13.09
C ASP A 93 -24.77 33.26 -12.03
N GLY A 94 -25.54 32.19 -11.79
CA GLY A 94 -26.64 32.14 -10.84
C GLY A 94 -26.42 31.21 -9.65
N SER A 95 -27.53 30.83 -9.00
CA SER A 95 -27.53 29.87 -7.90
C SER A 95 -27.35 28.44 -8.42
N HIS A 96 -26.11 27.96 -8.48
CA HIS A 96 -25.78 26.60 -8.86
C HIS A 96 -25.63 25.66 -7.65
N ARG A 97 -25.82 24.34 -7.86
CA ARG A 97 -25.65 23.32 -6.81
C ARG A 97 -24.20 22.84 -6.62
N CYS A 98 -23.24 23.42 -7.34
CA CYS A 98 -21.84 23.00 -7.30
C CYS A 98 -21.13 23.43 -6.02
N GLN A 99 -20.36 22.50 -5.43
CA GLN A 99 -19.62 22.74 -4.18
C GLN A 99 -18.17 23.20 -4.40
N HIS A 100 -17.54 22.78 -5.50
CA HIS A 100 -16.10 23.00 -5.77
C HIS A 100 -15.83 23.73 -7.08
N GLY A 101 -16.80 24.52 -7.55
CA GLY A 101 -16.74 25.32 -8.77
C GLY A 101 -17.70 24.84 -9.85
N CYS A 102 -18.03 25.73 -10.77
CA CYS A 102 -19.00 25.53 -11.85
C CYS A 102 -18.34 25.86 -13.18
N GLN A 103 -18.56 25.00 -14.18
CA GLN A 103 -18.16 25.26 -15.55
C GLN A 103 -19.39 25.18 -16.46
N ASN A 104 -19.67 26.29 -17.13
CA ASN A 104 -20.74 26.37 -18.08
C ASN A 104 -20.42 25.55 -19.34
N MET A 105 -21.40 24.81 -19.82
CA MET A 105 -21.34 24.07 -21.08
C MET A 105 -22.58 24.38 -21.91
N LEU A 106 -22.53 24.03 -23.17
CA LEU A 106 -23.61 24.35 -24.09
C LEU A 106 -24.82 23.44 -23.81
N GLY A 107 -25.90 24.02 -23.28
CA GLY A 107 -27.13 23.34 -22.84
C GLY A 107 -27.13 22.87 -21.38
N GLY A 108 -26.21 23.35 -20.56
CA GLY A 108 -26.17 23.08 -19.12
C GLY A 108 -24.78 23.25 -18.51
N TYR A 109 -24.63 22.97 -17.23
CA TYR A 109 -23.36 23.15 -16.52
C TYR A 109 -22.82 21.85 -15.93
N ARG A 110 -21.52 21.80 -15.69
CA ARG A 110 -20.86 20.76 -14.89
C ARG A 110 -20.18 21.35 -13.67
N CYS A 111 -20.14 20.60 -12.58
CA CYS A 111 -19.39 21.01 -11.40
C CYS A 111 -17.96 20.50 -11.52
N SER A 112 -16.99 21.36 -11.20
CA SER A 112 -15.62 20.91 -11.02
C SER A 112 -15.51 20.14 -9.71
N CYS A 113 -14.68 19.10 -9.73
CA CYS A 113 -14.34 18.33 -8.54
C CYS A 113 -12.88 18.60 -8.13
N PRO A 114 -12.54 18.42 -6.85
CA PRO A 114 -11.15 18.45 -6.40
C PRO A 114 -10.29 17.44 -7.15
N GLN A 115 -8.98 17.64 -7.16
CA GLN A 115 -8.04 16.67 -7.75
C GLN A 115 -8.23 15.27 -7.13
N GLY A 116 -8.24 14.24 -7.98
CA GLY A 116 -8.50 12.85 -7.57
C GLY A 116 -9.98 12.48 -7.46
N TYR A 117 -10.90 13.36 -7.87
CA TYR A 117 -12.34 13.10 -7.86
C TYR A 117 -12.98 13.37 -9.23
N LEU A 118 -13.95 12.54 -9.58
CA LEU A 118 -14.78 12.65 -10.77
C LEU A 118 -16.21 13.04 -10.42
N GLN A 119 -16.86 13.83 -11.27
CA GLN A 119 -18.26 14.19 -11.08
C GLN A 119 -19.17 13.02 -11.48
N HIS A 120 -20.03 12.57 -10.56
CA HIS A 120 -21.05 11.58 -10.88
C HIS A 120 -22.21 12.22 -11.64
N TYR A 121 -22.49 11.73 -12.85
CA TYR A 121 -23.46 12.27 -13.81
C TYR A 121 -24.90 12.46 -13.27
N GLN A 122 -25.40 11.55 -12.43
CA GLN A 122 -26.76 11.65 -11.85
C GLN A 122 -26.88 12.54 -10.61
N TRP A 123 -25.88 12.55 -9.74
CA TRP A 123 -26.01 13.10 -8.39
C TRP A 123 -25.31 14.45 -8.23
N ASN A 124 -24.55 14.90 -9.24
CA ASN A 124 -23.70 16.09 -9.18
C ASN A 124 -22.77 16.09 -7.95
N GLN A 125 -22.37 14.90 -7.50
CA GLN A 125 -21.44 14.70 -6.38
C GLN A 125 -20.08 14.28 -6.90
N CYS A 126 -19.04 14.70 -6.20
CA CYS A 126 -17.67 14.27 -6.48
C CYS A 126 -17.45 12.90 -5.85
N ILE A 127 -17.20 11.91 -6.70
CA ILE A 127 -16.83 10.56 -6.31
C ILE A 127 -15.32 10.39 -6.51
N ASP A 128 -14.73 9.57 -5.65
CA ASP A 128 -13.31 9.25 -5.74
C ASP A 128 -12.96 8.58 -7.07
N GLU A 129 -11.90 9.05 -7.73
CA GLU A 129 -11.38 8.41 -8.93
C GLU A 129 -10.55 7.20 -8.50
N ASN A 130 -10.91 6.00 -8.97
CA ASN A 130 -10.11 4.81 -8.63
C ASN A 130 -8.94 4.67 -9.60
N GLU A 131 -7.78 5.22 -9.24
CA GLU A 131 -6.60 5.18 -10.11
C GLU A 131 -6.04 3.75 -10.24
N CYS A 132 -6.31 2.87 -9.26
CA CYS A 132 -5.93 1.45 -9.31
C CYS A 132 -6.69 0.64 -10.38
N ALA A 133 -7.71 1.22 -11.03
CA ALA A 133 -8.29 0.62 -12.23
C ALA A 133 -7.25 0.51 -13.37
N ASN A 134 -6.26 1.41 -13.40
CA ASN A 134 -5.14 1.34 -14.33
C ASN A 134 -4.00 0.48 -13.77
N ARG A 135 -3.85 -0.75 -14.28
CA ARG A 135 -2.81 -1.68 -13.83
C ARG A 135 -1.37 -1.23 -14.06
N GLN A 136 -1.14 -0.29 -14.99
CA GLN A 136 0.21 0.18 -15.31
C GLN A 136 0.72 1.24 -14.33
N LEU A 137 -0.16 1.78 -13.47
CA LEU A 137 0.15 2.91 -12.59
C LEU A 137 1.20 2.59 -11.52
N CYS A 138 1.14 1.39 -10.95
CA CYS A 138 2.07 0.93 -9.92
C CYS A 138 3.12 -0.06 -10.43
N GLY A 139 3.14 -0.37 -11.74
CA GLY A 139 4.06 -1.36 -12.32
C GLY A 139 4.01 -2.72 -11.59
N SER A 140 5.12 -3.09 -10.95
CA SER A 140 5.24 -4.34 -10.14
C SER A 140 4.71 -4.22 -8.70
N ALA A 141 4.37 -3.01 -8.24
CA ALA A 141 3.86 -2.77 -6.89
C ALA A 141 2.34 -3.01 -6.80
N SER A 142 1.86 -3.31 -5.59
CA SER A 142 0.43 -3.48 -5.31
C SER A 142 -0.25 -2.12 -5.15
N CYS A 143 -1.31 -1.86 -5.92
CA CYS A 143 -2.05 -0.60 -5.84
C CYS A 143 -3.13 -0.64 -4.76
N HIS A 144 -3.18 0.40 -3.92
CA HIS A 144 -4.23 0.64 -2.94
C HIS A 144 -4.87 2.01 -3.15
N ASN A 145 -6.16 2.01 -3.49
CA ASN A 145 -6.92 3.22 -3.73
C ASN A 145 -7.25 3.92 -2.39
N THR A 146 -7.05 5.24 -2.33
CA THR A 146 -7.37 6.07 -1.15
C THR A 146 -8.29 7.22 -1.56
N LEU A 147 -8.94 7.90 -0.62
CA LEU A 147 -9.81 9.01 -0.99
C LEU A 147 -8.98 10.19 -1.50
N GLY A 148 -9.18 10.56 -2.77
CA GLY A 148 -8.52 11.63 -3.51
C GLY A 148 -7.15 11.28 -4.08
N SER A 149 -6.68 10.04 -3.93
CA SER A 149 -5.37 9.59 -4.44
C SER A 149 -5.20 8.08 -4.35
N TYR A 150 -4.02 7.56 -4.67
CA TYR A 150 -3.66 6.16 -4.53
C TYR A 150 -2.28 5.99 -3.89
N LYS A 151 -2.01 4.78 -3.40
CA LYS A 151 -0.70 4.39 -2.88
C LYS A 151 -0.24 3.11 -3.55
N CYS A 152 1.00 3.10 -4.03
CA CYS A 152 1.67 1.89 -4.49
C CYS A 152 2.48 1.28 -3.34
N LEU A 153 2.22 0.02 -3.04
CA LEU A 153 2.81 -0.73 -1.93
C LEU A 153 3.78 -1.79 -2.48
N CYS A 154 5.01 -1.74 -2.03
CA CYS A 154 6.04 -2.73 -2.35
C CYS A 154 6.16 -3.81 -1.27
N PRO A 155 6.68 -4.99 -1.62
CA PRO A 155 7.10 -5.98 -0.62
C PRO A 155 8.10 -5.40 0.37
N SER A 156 8.22 -6.00 1.56
CA SER A 156 9.24 -5.64 2.55
C SER A 156 10.65 -5.68 1.94
N GLY A 157 11.49 -4.69 2.29
CA GLY A 157 12.83 -4.52 1.71
C GLY A 157 12.87 -3.77 0.38
N PHE A 158 11.72 -3.36 -0.17
CA PHE A 158 11.65 -2.60 -1.41
C PHE A 158 10.94 -1.25 -1.22
N ALA A 159 11.43 -0.22 -1.90
CA ALA A 159 10.81 1.10 -1.97
C ALA A 159 10.23 1.32 -3.37
N PHE A 160 9.06 1.96 -3.43
CA PHE A 160 8.46 2.35 -4.69
C PHE A 160 9.14 3.62 -5.21
N ASP A 161 9.77 3.54 -6.38
CA ASP A 161 10.31 4.69 -7.07
C ASP A 161 9.40 5.08 -8.23
N GLN A 162 8.71 6.22 -8.06
CA GLN A 162 7.80 6.76 -9.06
C GLN A 162 8.50 7.45 -10.24
N HIS A 163 9.78 7.83 -10.09
CA HIS A 163 10.55 8.58 -11.10
C HIS A 163 11.67 7.75 -11.74
N GLY A 164 11.86 6.52 -11.28
CA GLY A 164 12.90 5.60 -11.76
C GLY A 164 12.65 5.07 -13.17
N VAL A 165 13.71 4.49 -13.75
CA VAL A 165 13.66 3.79 -15.04
C VAL A 165 12.84 2.51 -14.86
N GLY A 166 11.54 2.62 -15.09
CA GLY A 166 10.54 1.59 -14.76
C GLY A 166 9.90 1.89 -13.42
N SER A 167 8.70 2.46 -13.45
CA SER A 167 7.83 2.60 -12.28
C SER A 167 7.68 1.24 -11.59
N GLY A 168 8.24 1.08 -10.40
CA GLY A 168 8.33 -0.23 -9.76
C GLY A 168 9.02 -0.23 -8.40
N CYS A 169 9.07 -1.42 -7.81
CA CYS A 169 9.73 -1.68 -6.54
C CYS A 169 11.24 -1.87 -6.74
N GLN A 170 12.03 -0.99 -6.13
CA GLN A 170 13.48 -1.08 -6.10
C GLN A 170 13.94 -1.53 -4.71
N ASP A 171 14.97 -2.36 -4.70
CA ASP A 171 15.61 -2.84 -3.48
C ASP A 171 16.15 -1.67 -2.65
N VAL A 172 15.86 -1.67 -1.35
CA VAL A 172 16.35 -0.65 -0.43
C VAL A 172 17.72 -1.08 0.05
N ASN A 173 18.75 -0.26 -0.20
CA ASN A 173 20.07 -0.56 0.33
C ASN A 173 20.21 -0.13 1.81
N GLU A 174 19.88 -1.02 2.74
CA GLU A 174 19.94 -0.72 4.18
C GLU A 174 21.37 -0.50 4.70
N CYS A 175 22.39 -0.95 3.96
CA CYS A 175 23.80 -0.75 4.32
C CYS A 175 24.34 0.64 3.95
N SER A 176 23.66 1.36 3.06
CA SER A 176 24.11 2.67 2.57
C SER A 176 23.72 3.85 3.48
N GLY A 177 22.84 3.62 4.46
CA GLY A 177 22.34 4.65 5.36
C GLY A 177 23.31 5.03 6.48
N SER A 178 23.12 6.22 7.06
CA SER A 178 23.83 6.66 8.28
C SER A 178 23.53 5.80 9.51
N HIS A 179 22.46 5.02 9.47
CA HIS A 179 22.05 4.06 10.49
C HIS A 179 22.06 2.64 9.93
N ALA A 180 23.22 2.15 9.49
CA ALA A 180 23.35 0.78 9.05
C ALA A 180 22.91 -0.19 10.18
N PRO A 181 22.07 -1.21 9.87
CA PRO A 181 21.44 -2.05 10.89
C PRO A 181 22.40 -3.04 11.56
N CYS A 182 23.62 -3.18 11.03
CA CYS A 182 24.61 -4.17 11.45
C CYS A 182 25.70 -3.58 12.34
N ASN A 183 26.06 -4.29 13.41
CA ASN A 183 27.20 -3.92 14.26
C ASN A 183 28.55 -4.27 13.61
N TYR A 184 28.58 -5.30 12.75
CA TYR A 184 29.83 -5.88 12.23
C TYR A 184 29.71 -6.18 10.74
N GLY A 185 29.96 -5.20 9.88
CA GLY A 185 29.88 -5.37 8.42
C GLY A 185 28.45 -5.60 7.92
N CYS A 186 28.12 -5.01 6.79
CA CYS A 186 26.78 -5.08 6.19
C CYS A 186 26.93 -5.41 4.70
N SER A 187 26.18 -6.39 4.23
CA SER A 187 26.05 -6.68 2.81
C SER A 187 24.60 -6.53 2.42
N ASN A 188 24.34 -5.72 1.40
CA ASN A 188 23.00 -5.56 0.84
C ASN A 188 22.61 -6.81 0.04
N THR A 189 21.34 -7.20 0.10
CA THR A 189 20.77 -8.35 -0.63
C THR A 189 19.41 -7.97 -1.20
N GLU A 190 18.91 -8.69 -2.20
CA GLU A 190 17.60 -8.37 -2.75
C GLU A 190 16.47 -8.64 -1.73
N GLY A 191 15.77 -7.59 -1.32
CA GLY A 191 14.70 -7.60 -0.32
C GLY A 191 15.18 -7.54 1.13
N GLY A 192 16.45 -7.19 1.39
CA GLY A 192 16.97 -7.00 2.75
C GLY A 192 18.49 -7.01 2.85
N TYR A 193 19.03 -7.38 4.00
CA TYR A 193 20.48 -7.30 4.24
C TYR A 193 21.03 -8.44 5.10
N LEU A 194 22.35 -8.62 5.02
CA LEU A 194 23.10 -9.62 5.76
C LEU A 194 24.19 -8.98 6.63
N CYS A 195 24.05 -9.10 7.95
CA CYS A 195 25.05 -8.59 8.91
C CYS A 195 26.18 -9.58 9.18
N GLY A 196 27.44 -9.16 9.10
CA GLY A 196 28.60 -9.98 9.44
C GLY A 196 28.77 -10.27 10.94
N CYS A 197 29.77 -11.09 11.23
CA CYS A 197 30.23 -11.37 12.59
C CYS A 197 31.71 -10.97 12.74
N PRO A 198 32.14 -10.55 13.94
CA PRO A 198 33.54 -10.26 14.19
C PRO A 198 34.42 -11.51 14.04
N SER A 199 35.72 -11.32 13.82
CA SER A 199 36.67 -12.43 13.64
C SER A 199 36.60 -13.45 14.79
N GLY A 200 36.53 -14.74 14.45
CA GLY A 200 36.41 -15.84 15.41
C GLY A 200 34.99 -16.09 15.92
N TYR A 201 33.97 -15.44 15.35
CA TYR A 201 32.55 -15.69 15.62
C TYR A 201 31.84 -16.24 14.39
N TYR A 202 30.87 -17.12 14.64
CA TYR A 202 30.02 -17.76 13.64
C TYR A 202 28.60 -17.22 13.70
N ARG A 203 27.93 -17.15 12.55
CA ARG A 203 26.53 -16.72 12.45
C ARG A 203 25.60 -17.76 13.06
N ALA A 204 24.61 -17.30 13.82
CA ALA A 204 23.60 -18.15 14.43
C ALA A 204 22.23 -17.47 14.35
N GLY A 205 21.31 -18.08 13.61
CA GLY A 205 19.98 -17.51 13.41
C GLY A 205 19.98 -16.14 12.71
N GLN A 206 18.89 -15.40 12.90
CA GLN A 206 18.71 -14.08 12.32
C GLN A 206 19.32 -13.01 13.24
N GLY A 207 20.60 -12.71 13.03
CA GLY A 207 21.25 -11.56 13.66
C GLY A 207 21.99 -11.82 14.97
N HIS A 208 22.44 -13.04 15.24
CA HIS A 208 23.34 -13.35 16.35
C HIS A 208 24.65 -13.96 15.88
N CYS A 209 25.71 -13.72 16.65
CA CYS A 209 27.03 -14.30 16.46
C CYS A 209 27.42 -15.08 17.71
N LEU A 210 28.02 -16.25 17.53
CA LEU A 210 28.49 -17.12 18.61
C LEU A 210 29.95 -17.53 18.46
N THR A 211 30.63 -17.78 19.58
CA THR A 211 31.98 -18.35 19.60
C THR A 211 32.17 -19.20 20.86
N GLY A 212 33.05 -20.19 20.83
CA GLY A 212 33.45 -20.95 22.02
C GLY A 212 33.95 -22.37 21.75
N LEU A 213 34.10 -23.16 22.83
CA LEU A 213 34.71 -24.49 22.78
C LEU A 213 33.85 -25.46 21.96
N GLY A 214 34.46 -26.05 20.93
CA GLY A 214 33.82 -26.95 19.96
C GLY A 214 33.34 -26.29 18.66
N PHE A 215 33.44 -24.96 18.55
CA PHE A 215 33.29 -24.25 17.26
C PHE A 215 34.65 -23.92 16.60
N ALA A 216 35.75 -24.05 17.33
CA ALA A 216 37.10 -23.67 16.89
C ALA A 216 38.04 -24.85 16.56
N GLN A 217 37.68 -26.10 16.87
CA GLN A 217 38.52 -27.28 16.59
C GLN A 217 37.91 -28.07 15.43
N GLY A 218 38.25 -27.63 14.22
CA GLY A 218 37.85 -28.23 12.96
C GLY A 218 38.44 -27.56 11.72
N ALA A 219 39.22 -26.48 11.87
CA ALA A 219 40.02 -25.92 10.80
C ALA A 219 41.50 -25.99 11.19
N GLU A 220 42.10 -27.17 11.02
CA GLU A 220 43.54 -27.19 10.74
C GLU A 220 43.72 -26.43 9.43
N LEU A 221 44.39 -25.29 9.51
CA LEU A 221 44.90 -24.54 8.38
C LEU A 221 45.97 -25.42 7.71
N SER A 222 45.57 -26.26 6.75
CA SER A 222 46.50 -26.77 5.76
C SER A 222 46.80 -25.65 4.77
N GLU A 223 48.05 -25.23 4.73
CA GLU A 223 48.63 -24.35 3.72
C GLU A 223 48.21 -24.76 2.31
N ALA A 224 47.44 -23.91 1.62
CA ALA A 224 47.41 -23.86 0.16
C ALA A 224 46.82 -22.53 -0.32
N ALA A 225 47.56 -21.92 -1.25
CA ALA A 225 47.22 -20.83 -2.17
C ALA A 225 47.32 -19.39 -1.63
N GLU A 226 48.49 -18.81 -1.89
CA GLU A 226 48.58 -17.39 -2.26
C GLU A 226 47.60 -17.10 -3.42
N GLY A 227 46.88 -15.98 -3.31
CA GLY A 227 46.25 -15.30 -4.45
C GLY A 227 44.77 -15.62 -4.71
N SER A 228 43.87 -14.87 -4.05
CA SER A 228 42.81 -14.09 -4.73
C SER A 228 41.95 -13.40 -3.68
N GLU A 229 41.99 -12.08 -3.69
CA GLU A 229 40.88 -11.27 -3.19
C GLU A 229 39.62 -11.65 -3.99
N ASP A 230 38.45 -11.61 -3.35
CA ASP A 230 37.13 -11.95 -3.92
C ASP A 230 36.79 -13.43 -4.11
N ALA A 231 36.37 -14.08 -3.01
CA ALA A 231 35.45 -15.21 -3.08
C ALA A 231 34.60 -15.30 -1.81
N LEU A 232 33.61 -14.42 -1.68
CA LEU A 232 32.41 -14.76 -0.92
C LEU A 232 31.76 -15.95 -1.64
N SER A 233 32.04 -17.16 -1.16
CA SER A 233 31.48 -18.39 -1.71
C SER A 233 29.95 -18.33 -1.70
N HIS A 234 29.38 -18.35 -2.89
CA HIS A 234 27.97 -18.21 -3.17
C HIS A 234 27.24 -19.56 -2.98
N GLU A 235 27.31 -20.16 -1.78
CA GLU A 235 26.71 -21.49 -1.52
C GLU A 235 25.96 -21.63 -0.19
N ALA A 236 25.64 -20.52 0.50
CA ALA A 236 24.77 -20.54 1.68
C ALA A 236 23.51 -19.68 1.50
N CYS A 237 22.97 -19.63 0.27
CA CYS A 237 21.69 -18.98 -0.01
C CYS A 237 20.54 -19.89 0.48
N TYR A 238 20.33 -19.94 1.79
CA TYR A 238 19.11 -20.49 2.38
C TYR A 238 18.07 -19.39 2.44
N GLU A 239 17.08 -19.51 1.54
CA GLU A 239 15.82 -18.76 1.55
C GLU A 239 15.24 -18.66 2.98
N CYS A 240 15.28 -17.48 3.59
CA CYS A 240 14.29 -17.12 4.59
C CYS A 240 13.16 -16.38 3.87
N LYS A 241 12.15 -17.12 3.41
CA LYS A 241 10.87 -16.53 3.01
C LYS A 241 10.25 -15.86 4.23
N VAL A 242 10.21 -14.54 4.22
CA VAL A 242 9.34 -13.77 5.12
C VAL A 242 8.08 -13.39 4.32
N ASN A 243 6.92 -13.79 4.85
CA ASN A 243 5.57 -13.39 4.47
C ASN A 243 5.14 -13.55 3.00
N GLY A 244 4.90 -14.80 2.60
CA GLY A 244 4.08 -15.13 1.42
C GLY A 244 3.09 -16.25 1.76
N HIS A 245 1.80 -15.99 1.51
CA HIS A 245 0.68 -16.90 1.74
C HIS A 245 0.96 -18.35 1.32
N GLY A 246 0.60 -19.28 2.21
CA GLY A 246 0.87 -20.71 2.06
C GLY A 246 0.36 -21.31 0.75
N LYS A 247 1.24 -22.08 0.11
CA LYS A 247 0.84 -23.21 -0.72
C LYS A 247 1.57 -24.45 -0.22
N ALA A 248 0.78 -25.47 0.07
CA ALA A 248 1.21 -26.77 0.57
C ALA A 248 2.16 -27.49 -0.40
N GLY A 249 3.13 -28.22 0.16
CA GLY A 249 3.97 -29.22 -0.52
C GLY A 249 5.47 -28.89 -0.40
N ARG A 250 6.38 -29.76 0.05
CA ARG A 250 6.36 -31.21 0.29
C ARG A 250 7.39 -31.52 1.39
N LEU A 251 7.05 -32.45 2.29
CA LEU A 251 7.98 -33.11 3.20
C LEU A 251 9.09 -33.81 2.39
N ARG A 252 10.35 -33.50 2.68
CA ARG A 252 11.50 -34.29 2.21
C ARG A 252 11.56 -35.57 3.04
N ARG A 253 11.49 -36.72 2.38
CA ARG A 253 11.58 -38.04 3.04
C ARG A 253 13.01 -38.25 3.52
N SER A 254 13.12 -38.66 4.77
CA SER A 254 14.34 -39.19 5.40
C SER A 254 14.78 -40.47 4.69
N ALA A 255 16.07 -40.58 4.39
CA ALA A 255 16.71 -41.84 4.08
C ALA A 255 17.58 -42.25 5.28
N ASN A 256 17.27 -43.42 5.87
CA ASN A 256 18.20 -44.21 6.69
C ASN A 256 19.58 -44.23 5.99
N GLY A 257 20.73 -44.05 6.63
CA GLY A 257 21.09 -44.44 7.98
C GLY A 257 22.08 -45.60 7.90
N THR A 258 23.36 -45.30 7.62
CA THR A 258 24.52 -46.17 7.89
C THR A 258 25.81 -45.36 7.90
N GLY A 259 26.64 -45.56 8.92
CA GLY A 259 28.06 -45.16 8.93
C GLY A 259 28.32 -43.90 9.74
N GLY A 260 28.94 -44.05 10.91
CA GLY A 260 29.39 -42.94 11.73
C GLY A 260 30.71 -42.37 11.23
N GLU A 261 30.69 -41.12 10.80
CA GLU A 261 31.84 -40.22 10.70
C GLU A 261 31.35 -38.82 11.11
N LEU A 262 32.17 -38.09 11.86
CA LEU A 262 31.88 -36.73 12.28
C LEU A 262 31.91 -35.82 11.05
N GLU A 263 30.74 -35.54 10.47
CA GLU A 263 30.58 -34.54 9.41
C GLU A 263 31.11 -33.18 9.92
N PRO A 264 32.05 -32.54 9.22
CA PRO A 264 32.54 -31.22 9.60
C PRO A 264 31.40 -30.21 9.49
N MET A 265 31.07 -29.55 10.60
CA MET A 265 30.05 -28.51 10.63
C MET A 265 30.43 -27.40 9.65
N SER A 266 29.54 -27.12 8.70
CA SER A 266 29.72 -26.05 7.71
C SER A 266 29.96 -24.70 8.38
N LEU A 267 31.01 -24.01 7.95
CA LEU A 267 31.55 -22.76 8.51
C LEU A 267 30.65 -21.52 8.33
N ALA A 268 29.43 -21.67 7.78
CA ALA A 268 28.62 -20.53 7.34
C ALA A 268 27.43 -20.19 8.26
N SER A 269 26.83 -21.15 8.97
CA SER A 269 25.68 -20.89 9.86
C SER A 269 25.40 -22.04 10.81
N VAL A 270 25.22 -21.75 12.09
CA VAL A 270 24.72 -22.75 13.05
C VAL A 270 23.22 -22.95 12.81
N ASP A 271 22.85 -24.14 12.33
CA ASP A 271 21.45 -24.56 12.20
C ASP A 271 20.77 -24.53 13.58
N LEU A 272 19.69 -23.77 13.70
CA LEU A 272 18.93 -23.58 14.94
C LEU A 272 18.06 -24.79 15.29
N ASP A 273 17.71 -25.62 14.30
CA ASP A 273 16.77 -26.73 14.48
C ASP A 273 17.49 -28.03 14.87
N ALA A 274 18.72 -28.21 14.38
CA ALA A 274 19.59 -29.35 14.70
C ALA A 274 20.38 -29.12 16.01
N PRO A 275 20.46 -30.13 16.91
CA PRO A 275 21.25 -30.00 18.13
C PRO A 275 22.76 -30.07 17.85
N VAL A 276 23.49 -29.02 18.23
CA VAL A 276 24.96 -29.02 18.17
C VAL A 276 25.51 -29.90 19.27
N THR A 277 26.35 -30.88 18.92
CA THR A 277 26.94 -31.80 19.90
C THR A 277 28.36 -31.39 20.26
N LEU A 278 28.63 -31.24 21.56
CA LEU A 278 29.93 -30.87 22.13
C LEU A 278 30.41 -31.98 23.07
N ARG A 279 31.65 -32.45 22.90
CA ARG A 279 32.28 -33.39 23.84
C ARG A 279 33.32 -32.64 24.66
N LEU A 280 33.11 -32.57 25.98
CA LEU A 280 33.92 -31.74 26.86
C LEU A 280 34.51 -32.59 27.98
N ASN A 281 35.80 -32.42 28.23
CA ASN A 281 36.46 -33.05 29.37
C ASN A 281 36.08 -32.33 30.66
N ALA A 282 35.55 -33.04 31.65
CA ALA A 282 35.15 -32.45 32.94
C ALA A 282 36.30 -31.68 33.63
N SER A 283 37.54 -32.14 33.47
CA SER A 283 38.73 -31.50 34.07
C SER A 283 39.17 -30.21 33.38
N ALA A 284 38.74 -30.00 32.12
CA ALA A 284 39.03 -28.78 31.36
C ALA A 284 38.01 -27.67 31.63
N LEU A 285 36.91 -27.97 32.33
CA LEU A 285 35.82 -27.03 32.58
C LEU A 285 36.00 -26.32 33.92
N ARG A 286 36.46 -25.06 33.89
CA ARG A 286 36.60 -24.22 35.09
C ARG A 286 35.30 -23.45 35.37
N PRO A 287 34.85 -23.38 36.64
CA PRO A 287 33.73 -22.52 37.00
C PRO A 287 34.01 -21.06 36.65
N GLY A 288 33.11 -20.42 35.91
CA GLY A 288 33.23 -19.01 35.49
C GLY A 288 34.00 -18.77 34.19
N GLU A 289 34.54 -19.81 33.54
CA GLU A 289 35.10 -19.70 32.20
C GLU A 289 33.98 -19.79 31.15
N PRO A 290 33.94 -18.89 30.13
CA PRO A 290 32.88 -18.87 29.15
C PRO A 290 33.02 -20.03 28.16
N LEU A 291 32.08 -20.96 28.20
CA LEU A 291 31.94 -22.05 27.24
C LEU A 291 31.53 -21.55 25.86
N LEU A 292 30.50 -20.70 25.82
CA LEU A 292 30.02 -20.02 24.60
C LEU A 292 29.80 -18.55 24.89
N ARG A 293 30.07 -17.69 23.91
CA ARG A 293 29.78 -16.26 23.96
C ARG A 293 28.79 -15.93 22.86
N PHE A 294 27.76 -15.18 23.20
CA PHE A 294 26.73 -14.70 22.30
C PHE A 294 26.87 -13.19 22.18
N THR A 295 26.94 -12.66 20.96
CA THR A 295 26.89 -11.22 20.67
C THR A 295 25.84 -10.96 19.59
N PRO A 296 24.99 -9.93 19.72
CA PRO A 296 24.10 -9.52 18.65
C PRO A 296 24.88 -8.99 17.44
N ALA A 297 24.52 -9.45 16.24
CA ALA A 297 25.01 -8.92 14.97
C ALA A 297 24.21 -7.68 14.53
N LEU A 298 22.92 -7.64 14.88
CA LEU A 298 22.04 -6.50 14.64
C LEU A 298 22.20 -5.43 15.74
N ALA A 299 22.21 -4.16 15.33
CA ALA A 299 22.27 -3.01 16.22
C ALA A 299 21.00 -2.88 17.07
N THR A 300 19.83 -3.17 16.49
CA THR A 300 18.52 -3.12 17.17
C THR A 300 18.41 -4.11 18.33
N LEU A 301 19.11 -5.24 18.26
CA LEU A 301 19.15 -6.25 19.32
C LEU A 301 20.11 -5.88 20.46
N ASN A 302 20.97 -4.88 20.27
CA ASN A 302 21.94 -4.51 21.28
C ASN A 302 21.23 -3.98 22.53
N ARG A 303 21.54 -4.55 23.70
CA ARG A 303 20.86 -4.28 25.00
C ARG A 303 19.36 -4.59 25.06
N HIS A 304 18.76 -5.08 23.98
CA HIS A 304 17.32 -5.37 23.87
C HIS A 304 16.98 -6.88 23.84
N VAL A 305 17.98 -7.74 24.00
CA VAL A 305 17.84 -9.21 24.08
C VAL A 305 18.38 -9.75 25.40
N ARG A 306 17.62 -10.64 26.02
CA ARG A 306 18.05 -11.48 27.15
C ARG A 306 18.09 -12.93 26.72
N TYR A 307 19.17 -13.62 27.05
CA TYR A 307 19.30 -15.04 26.79
C TYR A 307 18.89 -15.85 28.01
N ALA A 308 18.08 -16.89 27.80
CA ALA A 308 17.73 -17.87 28.82
C ALA A 308 18.23 -19.25 28.41
N VAL A 309 18.55 -20.09 29.39
CA VAL A 309 19.02 -21.47 29.17
C VAL A 309 18.18 -22.42 30.00
N VAL A 310 17.69 -23.47 29.35
CA VAL A 310 17.07 -24.63 30.00
C VAL A 310 18.07 -25.77 29.91
N SER A 311 18.44 -26.34 31.05
CA SER A 311 19.41 -27.44 31.13
C SER A 311 18.73 -28.72 31.65
N ARG A 312 18.90 -29.83 30.92
CA ARG A 312 18.46 -31.17 31.31
C ARG A 312 19.67 -32.08 31.36
N GLY A 313 19.90 -32.80 32.47
CA GLY A 313 21.05 -33.69 32.61
C GLY A 313 21.33 -34.07 34.06
N PRO A 314 22.42 -34.80 34.33
CA PRO A 314 22.82 -35.26 35.65
C PRO A 314 23.32 -34.08 36.52
N GLY A 315 22.40 -33.25 37.00
CA GLY A 315 22.72 -32.07 37.81
C GLY A 315 21.78 -30.91 37.45
N SER A 316 20.92 -30.51 38.40
CA SER A 316 20.02 -29.39 38.14
C SER A 316 20.82 -28.08 38.10
N ARG A 317 20.67 -27.32 36.99
CA ARG A 317 21.32 -26.00 36.78
C ARG A 317 22.86 -26.05 36.72
N ALA A 318 23.44 -27.11 36.13
CA ALA A 318 24.89 -27.22 35.93
C ALA A 318 25.47 -26.14 35.00
N PHE A 319 24.64 -25.56 34.13
CA PHE A 319 25.03 -24.47 33.22
C PHE A 319 24.19 -23.23 33.48
N ARG A 320 24.82 -22.05 33.35
CA ARG A 320 24.17 -20.75 33.52
C ARG A 320 24.63 -19.76 32.46
N LEU A 321 23.73 -18.90 32.03
CA LEU A 321 24.05 -17.72 31.24
C LEU A 321 24.34 -16.52 32.16
N GLN A 322 25.48 -15.88 31.94
CA GLN A 322 25.84 -14.62 32.56
C GLN A 322 25.60 -13.49 31.55
N PRO A 323 24.69 -12.53 31.82
CA PRO A 323 24.50 -11.38 30.95
C PRO A 323 25.74 -10.50 30.93
N LYS A 324 26.04 -9.93 29.77
CA LYS A 324 27.12 -8.97 29.52
C LYS A 324 26.57 -7.76 28.80
N GLU A 325 27.39 -6.72 28.67
CA GLU A 325 26.97 -5.43 28.12
C GLU A 325 26.35 -5.57 26.73
N ASN A 326 26.98 -6.33 25.83
CA ASN A 326 26.51 -6.58 24.46
C ASN A 326 26.38 -8.09 24.20
N GLY A 327 25.70 -8.84 25.08
CA GLY A 327 25.55 -10.28 24.89
C GLY A 327 25.37 -11.11 26.15
N ALA A 328 25.70 -12.40 26.05
CA ALA A 328 25.72 -13.31 27.20
C ALA A 328 26.80 -14.37 27.06
N TRP A 329 27.29 -14.87 28.18
CA TRP A 329 28.26 -15.96 28.23
C TRP A 329 27.62 -17.18 28.88
N LEU A 330 27.64 -18.33 28.21
CA LEU A 330 27.31 -19.62 28.80
C LEU A 330 28.53 -20.11 29.57
N GLN A 331 28.35 -20.51 30.82
CA GLN A 331 29.41 -21.04 31.65
C GLN A 331 28.89 -22.13 32.58
N VAL A 332 29.80 -22.94 33.10
CA VAL A 332 29.48 -23.90 34.15
C VAL A 332 29.09 -23.13 35.41
N ALA A 333 27.96 -23.51 36.02
CA ALA A 333 27.52 -22.93 37.28
C ALA A 333 28.53 -23.30 38.38
N GLY A 334 28.98 -22.31 39.14
CA GLY A 334 29.76 -22.59 40.35
C GLY A 334 28.88 -23.21 41.43
N ALA A 335 29.47 -24.03 42.30
CA ALA A 335 28.78 -24.60 43.46
C ALA A 335 28.12 -23.48 44.28
N GLY A 336 26.81 -23.62 44.54
CA GLY A 336 26.04 -22.62 45.28
C GLY A 336 26.68 -22.29 46.64
N LYS A 337 26.69 -21.00 47.00
CA LYS A 337 27.18 -20.54 48.32
C LYS A 337 26.26 -20.98 49.47
N ASP A 338 25.02 -21.33 49.17
CA ASP A 338 24.01 -21.72 50.16
C ASP A 338 24.14 -23.19 50.56
N GLN A 339 24.15 -23.46 51.87
CA GLN A 339 24.24 -24.82 52.43
C GLN A 339 23.07 -25.72 51.99
N HIS A 340 21.89 -25.14 51.74
CA HIS A 340 20.72 -25.85 51.21
C HIS A 340 20.85 -26.24 49.73
N ALA A 341 21.58 -25.47 48.91
CA ALA A 341 21.84 -25.75 47.50
C ALA A 341 22.91 -26.85 47.35
N ARG A 342 23.94 -26.85 48.22
CA ARG A 342 24.95 -27.91 48.30
C ARG A 342 24.35 -29.27 48.64
N ARG A 343 23.41 -29.34 49.58
CA ARG A 343 22.72 -30.59 49.96
C ARG A 343 21.89 -31.23 48.84
N ARG A 344 21.53 -30.48 47.79
CA ARG A 344 20.74 -30.97 46.64
C ARG A 344 21.58 -31.18 45.37
N GLY A 345 22.90 -31.03 45.42
CA GLY A 345 23.77 -31.13 44.24
C GLY A 345 23.44 -30.10 43.15
N ALA A 346 22.82 -28.97 43.54
CA ALA A 346 22.41 -27.95 42.58
C ALA A 346 23.62 -27.11 42.13
N GLY A 347 23.87 -27.10 40.82
CA GLY A 347 25.03 -26.41 40.23
C GLY A 347 26.34 -27.20 40.27
N GLU A 348 26.32 -28.49 40.60
CA GLU A 348 27.50 -29.36 40.49
C GLU A 348 27.54 -30.02 39.10
N LEU A 349 28.68 -29.88 38.42
CA LEU A 349 28.90 -30.51 37.11
C LEU A 349 29.26 -31.98 37.30
N ARG A 350 28.39 -32.89 36.86
CA ARG A 350 28.65 -34.34 36.86
C ARG A 350 28.92 -34.85 35.45
N ARG A 351 29.64 -35.95 35.34
CA ARG A 351 29.83 -36.65 34.06
C ARG A 351 28.51 -37.19 33.52
N GLY A 352 28.37 -37.19 32.20
CA GLY A 352 27.21 -37.67 31.46
C GLY A 352 26.65 -36.64 30.49
N PRO A 353 25.55 -37.00 29.80
CA PRO A 353 24.96 -36.18 28.76
C PRO A 353 24.07 -35.07 29.33
N TYR A 354 24.22 -33.85 28.81
CA TYR A 354 23.36 -32.71 29.06
C TYR A 354 22.73 -32.23 27.76
N ALA A 355 21.44 -31.93 27.79
CA ALA A 355 20.74 -31.23 26.72
C ALA A 355 20.43 -29.80 27.20
N LEU A 356 20.96 -28.80 26.49
CA LEU A 356 20.70 -27.39 26.73
C LEU A 356 19.83 -26.82 25.61
N GLU A 357 18.87 -25.99 25.97
CA GLU A 357 18.11 -25.17 25.04
C GLU A 357 18.31 -23.70 25.42
N ILE A 358 18.93 -22.94 24.51
CA ILE A 358 19.21 -21.52 24.68
C ILE A 358 18.23 -20.73 23.83
N VAL A 359 17.53 -19.79 24.46
CA VAL A 359 16.55 -18.93 23.79
C VAL A 359 16.87 -17.45 23.99
N GLY A 360 16.85 -16.69 22.90
CA GLY A 360 16.87 -15.23 22.91
C GLY A 360 15.46 -14.69 23.13
N LEU A 361 15.27 -13.93 24.20
CA LEU A 361 13.99 -13.33 24.57
C LEU A 361 14.10 -11.81 24.47
N PRO A 362 13.12 -11.11 23.86
CA PRO A 362 13.11 -9.65 23.84
C PRO A 362 12.94 -9.11 25.26
N THR A 363 13.60 -8.00 25.57
CA THR A 363 13.55 -7.38 26.92
C THR A 363 12.36 -6.46 27.15
N PHE A 364 11.59 -6.14 26.11
CA PHE A 364 10.48 -5.20 26.21
C PHE A 364 9.32 -5.74 27.07
N LYS A 365 8.73 -4.87 27.90
CA LYS A 365 7.42 -5.16 28.49
C LYS A 365 6.36 -5.10 27.38
N ARG A 366 5.36 -5.98 27.44
CA ARG A 366 4.30 -6.12 26.42
C ARG A 366 3.58 -4.79 26.06
N ALA A 367 3.54 -3.82 26.96
CA ALA A 367 2.95 -2.50 26.75
C ALA A 367 3.88 -1.48 26.05
N GLU A 368 5.20 -1.58 26.27
CA GLU A 368 6.21 -0.75 25.58
C GLU A 368 6.42 -1.23 24.15
N MET A 369 6.40 -2.55 23.93
CA MET A 369 6.35 -3.16 22.60
C MET A 369 5.20 -2.57 21.78
N ARG A 370 3.97 -2.57 22.31
CA ARG A 370 2.79 -1.94 21.67
C ARG A 370 2.90 -0.42 21.46
N ARG A 371 3.73 0.29 22.21
CA ARG A 371 3.93 1.73 22.03
C ARG A 371 4.94 1.99 20.92
N MET A 372 6.01 1.19 20.86
CA MET A 372 7.00 1.25 19.80
C MET A 372 6.44 0.73 18.47
N GLU A 373 5.61 -0.33 18.48
CA GLU A 373 4.81 -0.78 17.33
C GLU A 373 3.99 0.36 16.73
N ARG A 374 3.33 1.17 17.58
CA ARG A 374 2.52 2.33 17.15
C ARG A 374 3.34 3.57 16.75
N GLN A 375 4.60 3.64 17.16
CA GLN A 375 5.49 4.76 16.84
C GLN A 375 6.36 4.47 15.60
N HIS A 376 6.65 3.20 15.33
CA HIS A 376 7.48 2.71 14.23
C HIS A 376 6.68 1.71 13.38
N ASP A 377 5.53 2.13 12.84
CA ASP A 377 4.81 1.37 11.80
C ASP A 377 5.77 0.98 10.63
N ALA A 378 6.85 1.73 10.44
CA ALA A 378 7.92 1.44 9.47
C ALA A 378 8.77 0.20 9.83
N ASP A 379 9.25 0.05 11.07
CA ASP A 379 10.11 -1.08 11.46
C ASP A 379 9.33 -2.39 11.56
N TYR A 380 8.01 -2.31 11.83
CA TYR A 380 7.12 -3.47 11.86
C TYR A 380 6.89 -4.05 10.45
N LEU A 381 6.99 -3.23 9.40
CA LEU A 381 6.98 -3.66 7.99
C LEU A 381 8.36 -4.14 7.49
N LEU A 382 9.45 -3.78 8.19
CA LEU A 382 10.82 -4.18 7.85
C LEU A 382 11.26 -5.51 8.50
N GLY A 383 10.48 -6.08 9.43
CA GLY A 383 10.81 -7.37 10.05
C GLY A 383 12.11 -7.34 10.88
N GLU A 384 12.57 -6.16 11.32
CA GLU A 384 13.89 -5.95 11.94
C GLU A 384 14.03 -6.50 13.36
N HIS A 385 12.95 -7.05 13.92
CA HIS A 385 13.03 -7.79 15.17
C HIS A 385 13.40 -9.23 14.84
N GLY A 386 14.71 -9.47 14.66
CA GLY A 386 15.28 -10.78 14.38
C GLY A 386 14.61 -11.88 15.21
N ALA A 387 14.34 -13.02 14.57
CA ALA A 387 13.70 -14.14 15.22
C ALA A 387 14.38 -14.49 16.56
N ALA A 388 13.58 -14.84 17.57
CA ALA A 388 14.08 -15.31 18.86
C ALA A 388 15.11 -16.43 18.64
N LEU A 389 16.38 -16.14 18.90
CA LEU A 389 17.47 -17.12 18.78
C LEU A 389 17.07 -18.39 19.50
N ARG A 390 17.16 -19.56 18.87
CA ARG A 390 16.90 -20.84 19.52
C ARG A 390 17.97 -21.83 19.15
N ILE A 391 18.80 -22.21 20.11
CA ILE A 391 19.90 -23.15 19.88
C ILE A 391 19.70 -24.34 20.82
N LYS A 392 19.77 -25.54 20.25
CA LYS A 392 19.83 -26.79 21.02
C LYS A 392 21.28 -27.26 21.07
N LEU A 393 21.79 -27.55 22.27
CA LEU A 393 23.12 -28.08 22.48
C LEU A 393 23.05 -29.42 23.20
N ASN A 394 23.76 -30.42 22.72
CA ASN A 394 24.01 -31.67 23.42
C ASN A 394 25.45 -31.66 23.91
N ILE A 395 25.67 -31.64 25.22
CA ILE A 395 27.00 -31.63 25.83
C ILE A 395 27.24 -32.98 26.49
N ASP A 396 28.22 -33.73 26.00
CA ASP A 396 28.71 -34.96 26.61
C ASP A 396 29.93 -34.65 27.48
N VAL A 397 29.76 -34.72 28.80
CA VAL A 397 30.83 -34.46 29.78
C VAL A 397 31.44 -35.78 30.23
N TYR A 398 32.68 -36.05 29.86
CA TYR A 398 33.37 -37.31 30.17
C TYR A 398 34.48 -37.19 31.22
#